data_AF-A0A0K2RAY6-F1
#
_entry.id   AF-A0A0K2RAY6-F1
#
_cell.length_a   1.000
_cell.length_b   1.000
_cell.length_c   1.000
_cell.angle_alpha   90.00
_cell.angle_beta   90.00
_cell.angle_gamma   90.00
#
_symmetry.space_group_name_H-M   'P 1'
#
loop_
_entity.id
_entity.type
_entity.pdbx_description
1 polymer ?
#
loop_
_entity_poly.entity_id
_entity_poly.type
_entity_poly.pdbx_seq_one_letter_code
_entity_poly.pdbx_strand_id
1 'polypeptide(L)' 'MLSVLTFETEEEAVEIANDSPYGLTASVWTADLNRALRVVREIEAGFTWINDSAKHFPTSPMGSQSVRVRP' A
#
# COMPACT_ATOMS: atom_id res chain seq x y z
N MET A 1 12.96 12.61 -5.04
CA MET A 1 13.12 11.70 -6.19
C MET A 1 11.86 10.86 -6.29
N LEU A 2 11.33 10.65 -7.49
CA LEU A 2 10.09 9.90 -7.74
C LEU A 2 10.37 8.85 -8.80
N SER A 3 9.92 7.62 -8.55
CA SER A 3 9.93 6.52 -9.53
C SER A 3 8.50 6.22 -9.94
N VAL A 4 8.30 5.91 -11.23
CA VAL A 4 7.00 5.52 -11.77
C VAL A 4 7.14 4.15 -12.40
N LEU A 5 6.31 3.22 -11.98
CA LEU A 5 6.24 1.83 -12.47
C LEU A 5 4.85 1.62 -13.06
N THR A 6 4.76 0.82 -14.11
CA THR A 6 3.48 0.40 -14.72
C THR A 6 3.15 -1.01 -14.27
N PHE A 7 1.86 -1.32 -14.27
CA PHE A 7 1.32 -2.66 -14.06
C PHE A 7 0.08 -2.82 -14.94
N GLU A 8 -0.29 -4.04 -15.27
CA GLU A 8 -1.48 -4.37 -16.06
C GLU A 8 -2.60 -4.95 -15.19
N THR A 9 -2.25 -5.68 -14.12
CA THR A 9 -3.22 -6.33 -13.24
C THR A 9 -3.18 -5.82 -11.80
N GLU A 10 -4.25 -6.07 -11.08
CA GLU A 10 -4.35 -5.73 -9.65
C GLU A 10 -3.31 -6.51 -8.84
N GLU A 11 -3.11 -7.78 -9.17
CA GLU A 11 -2.16 -8.68 -8.53
C GLU A 11 -0.71 -8.23 -8.74
N GLU A 12 -0.36 -7.82 -9.96
CA GLU A 12 0.98 -7.29 -10.28
C GLU A 12 1.27 -6.00 -9.49
N ALA A 13 0.28 -5.11 -9.37
CA ALA A 13 0.44 -3.89 -8.57
C ALA A 13 0.74 -4.18 -7.10
N VAL A 14 0.08 -5.20 -6.52
CA VAL A 14 0.31 -5.65 -5.15
C VAL A 14 1.69 -6.29 -5.01
N GLU A 15 2.10 -7.12 -5.98
CA GLU A 15 3.44 -7.71 -5.98
C GLU A 15 4.53 -6.65 -6.03
N ILE A 16 4.43 -5.68 -6.95
CA ILE A 16 5.39 -4.56 -7.05
C ILE A 16 5.42 -3.75 -5.75
N ALA A 17 4.26 -3.45 -5.16
CA ALA A 17 4.19 -2.65 -3.94
C ALA A 17 4.83 -3.38 -2.73
N ASN A 18 4.69 -4.70 -2.67
CA ASN A 18 5.24 -5.53 -1.61
C ASN A 18 6.68 -6.00 -1.88
N ASP A 19 7.23 -5.78 -3.08
CA ASP A 19 8.64 -6.05 -3.42
C ASP A 19 9.59 -4.97 -2.87
N SER A 20 9.40 -4.64 -1.59
CA SER A 20 10.22 -3.69 -0.86
C SER A 20 10.51 -4.27 0.52
N PRO A 21 11.75 -4.18 1.03
CA PRO A 21 12.05 -4.58 2.41
C PRO A 21 11.45 -3.62 3.46
N TYR A 22 10.70 -2.60 3.02
CA TYR A 22 10.09 -1.58 3.86
C TYR A 22 8.56 -1.64 3.76
N GLY A 23 7.86 -1.26 4.85
CA GLY A 23 6.40 -1.34 4.94
C GLY A 23 5.81 -0.27 5.85
N LEU A 24 6.23 0.99 5.68
CA LEU A 24 5.77 2.10 6.54
C LEU A 24 4.36 2.56 6.16
N THR A 25 4.20 3.07 4.94
CA THR A 25 2.93 3.59 4.45
C THR A 25 2.68 3.25 2.99
N ALA A 26 1.42 3.07 2.60
CA ALA A 26 1.01 2.91 1.21
C ALA A 26 -0.24 3.75 0.89
N SER A 27 -0.54 3.95 -0.38
CA SER A 27 -1.75 4.64 -0.82
C SER A 27 -2.34 3.98 -2.06
N VAL A 28 -3.64 3.70 -2.03
CA VAL A 28 -4.40 3.08 -3.12
C VAL A 28 -5.36 4.11 -3.71
N TRP A 29 -5.28 4.32 -5.03
CA TRP A 29 -6.13 5.26 -5.75
C TRP A 29 -7.03 4.52 -6.72
N THR A 30 -8.34 4.56 -6.48
CA THR A 30 -9.35 3.88 -7.31
C THR A 30 -10.75 4.44 -7.02
N ALA A 31 -11.60 4.45 -8.04
CA ALA A 31 -13.04 4.74 -7.88
C ALA A 31 -13.86 3.50 -7.48
N ASP A 32 -13.29 2.30 -7.62
CA ASP A 32 -13.94 1.04 -7.25
C ASP A 32 -13.64 0.69 -5.78
N LEU A 33 -14.67 0.72 -4.94
CA LEU A 33 -14.60 0.40 -3.52
C LEU A 33 -14.19 -1.06 -3.27
N ASN A 34 -14.66 -2.02 -4.07
CA ASN A 34 -14.31 -3.43 -3.89
C ASN A 34 -12.83 -3.64 -4.18
N ARG A 35 -12.31 -3.01 -5.25
CA ARG A 35 -10.88 -3.01 -5.55
C ARG A 35 -10.09 -2.38 -4.43
N ALA A 36 -10.52 -1.22 -3.92
CA ALA A 36 -9.83 -0.57 -2.80
C ALA A 36 -9.70 -1.52 -1.61
N LEU A 37 -10.81 -2.16 -1.20
CA LEU A 37 -10.84 -3.07 -0.05
C LEU A 37 -10.07 -4.38 -0.27
N ARG A 38 -9.99 -4.90 -1.49
CA ARG A 38 -9.13 -6.06 -1.81
C ARG A 38 -7.66 -5.69 -1.70
N VAL A 39 -7.24 -4.64 -2.41
CA VAL A 39 -5.83 -4.23 -2.47
C VAL A 39 -5.30 -3.87 -1.09
N VAL A 40 -6.00 -3.05 -0.31
CA VAL A 40 -5.50 -2.65 1.02
C VAL A 40 -5.35 -3.81 2.01
N ARG A 41 -6.02 -4.95 1.78
CA ARG A 41 -5.86 -6.16 2.61
C ARG A 41 -4.61 -6.96 2.26
N GLU A 42 -4.07 -6.77 1.07
CA GLU A 42 -2.89 -7.51 0.58
C GLU A 42 -1.59 -6.69 0.63
N ILE A 43 -1.68 -5.37 0.75
CA ILE A 43 -0.51 -4.50 0.91
C ILE A 43 0.12 -4.69 2.30
N GLU A 44 1.43 -4.94 2.32
CA GLU A 44 2.25 -5.09 3.53
C GLU A 44 2.77 -3.72 4.01
N ALA A 45 1.85 -2.86 4.47
CA ALA A 45 2.18 -1.55 5.05
C ALA A 45 1.43 -1.31 6.37
N GLY A 46 2.09 -0.66 7.33
CA GLY A 46 1.48 -0.42 8.63
C GLY A 46 0.46 0.74 8.65
N PHE A 47 0.40 1.54 7.58
CA PHE A 47 -0.67 2.50 7.36
C PHE A 47 -0.99 2.66 5.87
N THR A 48 -2.26 2.49 5.49
CA THR A 48 -2.67 2.59 4.08
C THR A 48 -3.83 3.57 3.90
N TRP A 49 -3.69 4.50 2.96
CA TRP A 49 -4.77 5.39 2.54
C TRP A 49 -5.53 4.86 1.33
N ILE A 50 -6.81 5.23 1.23
CA ILE A 50 -7.61 5.08 0.01
C ILE A 50 -7.97 6.48 -0.49
N ASN A 51 -7.58 6.80 -1.72
CA ASN A 51 -7.81 8.11 -2.36
C ASN A 51 -7.29 9.30 -1.56
N ASP A 52 -6.18 9.11 -0.85
CA ASP A 52 -5.51 10.16 -0.08
C ASP A 52 -4.02 9.84 0.09
N SER A 53 -3.24 10.81 0.57
CA SER A 53 -1.81 10.63 0.85
C SER A 53 -1.34 11.58 1.93
N ALA A 54 -0.42 11.13 2.79
CA ALA A 54 0.26 11.95 3.80
C ALA A 54 -0.67 12.66 4.82
N LYS A 55 -1.96 12.31 4.87
CA LYS A 55 -2.89 12.80 5.90
C LYS A 55 -2.84 11.90 7.12
N HIS A 56 -2.33 12.46 8.20
CA HIS A 56 -2.18 11.76 9.46
C HIS A 56 -3.12 12.35 10.51
N PHE A 57 -3.87 11.48 11.18
CA PHE A 57 -4.74 11.89 12.28
C PHE A 57 -4.05 11.56 13.61
N PRO A 58 -4.00 12.49 14.58
CA PRO A 58 -3.31 12.27 15.86
C PRO A 58 -3.81 11.06 16.65
N THR A 59 -5.05 10.64 16.40
CA THR A 59 -5.69 9.50 17.06
C THR A 59 -5.48 8.17 16.37
N SER A 60 -4.93 8.18 15.14
CA SER A 60 -4.71 6.95 14.38
C SER A 60 -3.34 6.34 14.72
N PRO A 61 -3.28 5.05 15.07
CA PRO A 61 -2.02 4.35 15.25
C PRO A 61 -1.18 4.39 13.97
N MET A 62 0.13 4.62 14.12
CA MET A 62 1.09 4.54 13.03
C MET A 62 2.24 3.64 13.45
N GLY A 63 2.61 2.74 12.56
CA GLY A 63 3.74 1.84 12.73
C GLY A 63 4.11 1.26 11.38
N SER A 64 5.27 0.62 11.30
CA SER A 64 5.63 -0.22 10.16
C SER A 64 5.01 -1.60 10.34
N GLN A 65 4.50 -2.19 9.26
CA GLN A 65 4.18 -3.62 9.26
C GLN A 65 5.47 -4.40 9.05
N SER A 66 5.60 -5.53 9.74
CA SER A 66 6.65 -6.51 9.45
C SER A 66 6.41 -7.08 8.05
N VAL A 67 7.19 -6.62 7.07
CA VAL A 67 7.19 -7.18 5.71
C VAL A 67 7.74 -8.60 5.79
N ARG A 68 7.08 -9.54 5.12
CA ARG A 68 7.58 -10.91 5.05
C ARG A 68 8.86 -10.90 4.21
N VAL A 69 9.99 -11.20 4.84
CA VAL A 69 11.25 -11.43 4.10
C VAL A 69 11.04 -12.65 3.19
N ARG A 70 10.85 -12.41 1.89
CA ARG A 70 10.83 -13.48 0.89
C ARG A 70 12.28 -13.99 0.73
N PRO A 71 12.49 -15.32 0.67
CA PRO A 71 13.83 -15.92 0.57
C PRO A 71 14.54 -15.58 -0.74
#